data_AF-A0A6N8FNP2-F1
#
_entry.id   AF-A0A6N8FNP2-F1
#
_cell.length_a   1.000
_cell.length_b   1.000
_cell.length_c   1.000
_cell.angle_alpha   90.00
_cell.angle_beta   90.00
_cell.angle_gamma   90.00
#
_symmetry.space_group_name_H-M   'P 1'
#
loop_
_entity.id
_entity.type
_entity.pdbx_description
1 polymer ?
#
loop_
_entity_poly.entity_id
_entity_poly.type
_entity_poly.pdbx_seq_one_letter_code
_entity_poly.pdbx_strand_id
1 'polypeptide(L)'
;MNISLLKHEFAVMSKSKKNVLFIISLTVLLFCYCLLILPNTETPDSFDPKTLSIDLEELAATQEAREARGATGIILMTGQPHYAMNDFYYNIHKKMITAYEDNDFKRFISLRTHYYERDMNNFFNEQIQNITQSPFPIKDVTHLYNQTLLRYQGYLNADFPLTYAVVEQKTALQTIHNFLLGPAIFLIMFCAIYFSCDVLVRDKYNQTVLQGMPISWYRMLNGKTIVAFFYTLVVLSLLLILGIFILSIQFGIGSLEIPVPIKVENWDFTLDEYEVTTIASFFLNSIIFIPILVYLFIRLNILLSLFFKNQWLVLMVSTILLFSEFIYYTRSTRELFGIEISNLPQTYFQFGKVVTGEKNFLVNLETITDSKGILVLLLTIIAIEIVLFAVSRIINKRRFFSK
;
A
#
# COMPACT_ATOMS: atom_id res chain seq x y z
N MET A 1 11.32 8.44 34.56
CA MET A 1 10.78 9.60 33.82
C MET A 1 9.48 10.00 34.50
N ASN A 2 9.25 11.28 34.82
CA ASN A 2 8.08 11.69 35.60
C ASN A 2 6.79 11.45 34.80
N ILE A 3 5.91 10.59 35.31
CA ILE A 3 4.61 10.25 34.70
C ILE A 3 3.76 11.50 34.48
N SER A 4 3.87 12.50 35.37
CA SER A 4 3.18 13.79 35.25
C SER A 4 3.56 14.55 33.98
N LEU A 5 4.83 14.52 33.57
CA LEU A 5 5.31 15.19 32.35
C LEU A 5 4.74 14.51 31.10
N LEU A 6 4.71 13.17 31.07
CA LEU A 6 4.12 12.44 29.95
C LEU A 6 2.63 12.74 29.82
N LYS A 7 1.88 12.69 30.94
CA LYS A 7 0.45 13.02 30.96
C LYS A 7 0.19 14.44 30.49
N HIS A 8 1.01 15.40 30.92
CA HIS A 8 0.91 16.79 30.48
C HIS A 8 1.15 16.91 28.97
N GLU A 9 2.26 16.39 28.46
CA GLU A 9 2.60 16.47 27.02
C GLU A 9 1.54 15.79 26.14
N PHE A 10 0.98 14.65 26.60
CA PHE A 10 -0.08 13.93 25.90
C PHE A 10 -1.38 14.74 25.86
N ALA A 11 -1.77 15.36 26.99
CA ALA A 11 -2.92 16.24 27.04
C ALA A 11 -2.76 17.46 26.14
N VAL A 12 -1.56 18.06 26.08
CA VAL A 12 -1.25 19.18 25.20
C VAL A 12 -1.33 18.75 23.72
N MET A 13 -0.80 17.59 23.34
CA MET A 13 -0.95 17.08 21.96
C MET A 13 -2.41 16.81 21.61
N SER A 14 -3.17 16.20 22.51
CA SER A 14 -4.56 15.81 22.26
C SER A 14 -5.49 17.01 22.14
N LYS A 15 -5.25 18.07 22.92
CA LYS A 15 -6.05 19.31 22.89
C LYS A 15 -5.56 20.34 21.86
N SER A 16 -4.51 20.04 21.10
CA SER A 16 -4.00 20.94 20.07
C SER A 16 -5.03 21.10 18.96
N LYS A 17 -5.50 22.34 18.72
CA LYS A 17 -6.44 22.66 17.63
C LYS A 17 -5.94 22.14 16.27
N LYS A 18 -4.63 22.24 16.02
CA LYS A 18 -3.97 21.72 14.81
C LYS A 18 -4.22 20.21 14.65
N ASN A 19 -3.92 19.44 15.70
CA ASN A 19 -4.04 17.98 15.65
C ASN A 19 -5.50 17.55 15.56
N VAL A 20 -6.40 18.19 16.30
CA VAL A 20 -7.84 17.88 16.26
C VAL A 20 -8.42 18.15 14.86
N LEU A 21 -8.14 19.32 14.26
CA LEU A 21 -8.59 19.64 12.91
C LEU A 21 -8.04 18.66 11.87
N PHE A 22 -6.78 18.27 12.01
CA PHE A 22 -6.17 17.28 11.12
C PHE A 22 -6.80 15.90 11.27
N ILE A 23 -7.08 15.45 12.49
CA ILE A 23 -7.80 14.18 12.74
C ILE A 23 -9.19 14.23 12.11
N ILE A 24 -9.95 15.32 12.30
CA ILE A 24 -11.26 15.51 11.67
C ILE A 24 -11.14 15.41 10.14
N SER A 25 -10.14 16.07 9.54
CA SER A 25 -9.87 15.98 8.11
C SER A 25 -9.58 14.54 7.65
N LEU A 26 -8.73 13.81 8.38
CA LEU A 26 -8.43 12.40 8.09
C LEU A 26 -9.68 11.52 8.21
N THR A 27 -10.51 11.75 9.20
CA THR A 27 -11.78 11.03 9.37
C THR A 27 -12.73 11.31 8.22
N VAL A 28 -12.88 12.58 7.79
CA VAL A 28 -13.69 12.93 6.62
C VAL A 28 -13.15 12.26 5.35
N LEU A 29 -11.83 12.30 5.13
CA LEU A 29 -11.20 11.62 4.00
C LEU A 29 -11.45 10.10 4.02
N LEU A 30 -11.36 9.47 5.20
CA LEU A 30 -11.67 8.06 5.38
C LEU A 30 -13.13 7.76 5.00
N PHE A 31 -14.08 8.56 5.48
CA PHE A 31 -15.50 8.42 5.10
C PHE A 31 -15.71 8.62 3.60
N CYS A 32 -15.11 9.64 2.99
CA CYS A 32 -15.19 9.85 1.54
C CYS A 32 -14.63 8.64 0.77
N TYR A 33 -13.49 8.11 1.20
CA TYR A 33 -12.89 6.95 0.55
C TYR A 33 -13.76 5.71 0.67
N CYS A 34 -14.19 5.35 1.89
CA CYS A 34 -14.98 4.15 2.13
C CYS A 34 -16.40 4.25 1.53
N LEU A 35 -17.07 5.39 1.63
CA LEU A 35 -18.48 5.52 1.26
C LEU A 35 -18.72 5.95 -0.20
N LEU A 36 -17.79 6.69 -0.80
CA LEU A 36 -18.01 7.30 -2.13
C LEU A 36 -17.05 6.75 -3.18
N ILE A 37 -15.77 6.60 -2.83
CA ILE A 37 -14.74 6.22 -3.81
C ILE A 37 -14.75 4.71 -4.01
N LEU A 38 -14.46 3.94 -2.95
CA LEU A 38 -14.28 2.48 -3.05
C LEU A 38 -15.49 1.72 -3.64
N PRO A 39 -16.76 2.07 -3.32
CA PRO A 39 -17.90 1.38 -3.91
C PRO A 39 -18.02 1.59 -5.42
N ASN A 40 -17.60 2.77 -5.91
CA ASN A 40 -17.72 3.17 -7.31
C ASN A 40 -16.44 2.90 -8.13
N THR A 41 -15.36 2.43 -7.50
CA THR A 41 -14.17 2.02 -8.23
C THR A 41 -14.34 0.62 -8.80
N GLU A 42 -14.23 0.53 -10.13
CA GLU A 42 -14.08 -0.75 -10.82
C GLU A 42 -12.67 -1.30 -10.59
N THR A 43 -12.58 -2.61 -10.38
CA THR A 43 -11.32 -3.33 -10.30
C THR A 43 -11.15 -4.19 -11.57
N PRO A 44 -9.95 -4.70 -11.86
CA PRO A 44 -9.77 -5.63 -12.98
C PRO A 44 -10.67 -6.86 -12.88
N ASP A 45 -11.14 -7.18 -11.67
CA ASP A 45 -12.01 -8.30 -11.36
C ASP A 45 -13.52 -7.93 -11.40
N SER A 46 -13.86 -6.64 -11.59
CA SER A 46 -15.25 -6.19 -11.74
C SER A 46 -15.92 -6.83 -12.96
N PHE A 47 -17.21 -7.11 -12.82
CA PHE A 47 -17.99 -7.92 -13.75
C PHE A 47 -19.39 -7.32 -13.89
N ASP A 48 -19.70 -6.83 -15.09
CA ASP A 48 -21.04 -6.34 -15.42
C ASP A 48 -21.77 -7.39 -16.27
N PRO A 49 -22.68 -8.18 -15.67
CA PRO A 49 -23.41 -9.21 -16.40
C PRO A 49 -24.31 -8.62 -17.49
N LYS A 50 -24.78 -7.37 -17.35
CA LYS A 50 -25.71 -6.76 -18.31
C LYS A 50 -24.98 -6.39 -19.59
N THR A 51 -23.87 -5.65 -19.47
CA THR A 51 -23.05 -5.29 -20.64
C THR A 51 -22.56 -6.55 -21.35
N LEU A 52 -22.05 -7.53 -20.60
CA LEU A 52 -21.61 -8.80 -21.18
C LEU A 52 -22.75 -9.58 -21.85
N SER A 53 -23.97 -9.55 -21.31
CA SER A 53 -25.11 -10.22 -21.95
C SER A 53 -25.44 -9.62 -23.33
N ILE A 54 -25.35 -8.29 -23.47
CA ILE A 54 -25.55 -7.59 -24.74
C ILE A 54 -24.46 -7.99 -25.74
N ASP A 55 -23.20 -8.00 -25.30
CA ASP A 55 -22.07 -8.40 -26.14
C ASP A 55 -22.21 -9.85 -26.64
N LEU A 56 -22.71 -10.75 -25.78
CA LEU A 56 -22.96 -12.13 -26.14
C LEU A 56 -24.13 -12.31 -27.13
N GLU A 57 -25.17 -11.48 -27.03
CA GLU A 57 -26.27 -11.47 -28.00
C GLU A 57 -25.79 -11.01 -29.39
N GLU A 58 -25.00 -9.94 -29.45
CA GLU A 58 -24.40 -9.46 -30.70
C GLU A 58 -23.44 -10.50 -31.30
N LEU A 59 -22.63 -11.15 -30.46
CA LEU A 59 -21.73 -12.22 -30.86
C LEU A 59 -22.49 -13.42 -31.44
N ALA A 60 -23.59 -13.82 -30.79
CA ALA A 60 -24.42 -14.93 -31.24
C ALA A 60 -25.07 -14.64 -32.60
N ALA A 61 -25.65 -13.45 -32.78
CA ALA A 61 -26.21 -13.03 -34.06
C ALA A 61 -25.15 -13.01 -35.18
N THR A 62 -23.93 -12.56 -34.85
CA THR A 62 -22.80 -12.56 -35.78
C THR A 62 -22.37 -13.99 -36.16
N GLN A 63 -22.37 -14.92 -35.20
CA GLN A 63 -22.03 -16.32 -35.45
C GLN A 63 -23.08 -17.01 -36.31
N GLU A 64 -24.37 -16.82 -36.04
CA GLU A 64 -25.47 -17.38 -36.85
C GLU A 64 -25.37 -16.92 -38.31
N ALA A 65 -25.12 -15.63 -38.54
CA ALA A 65 -24.91 -15.08 -39.88
C ALA A 65 -23.66 -15.64 -40.59
N ARG A 66 -22.64 -16.08 -39.85
CA ARG A 66 -21.44 -16.72 -40.43
C ARG A 66 -21.70 -18.18 -40.74
N GLU A 67 -22.38 -18.90 -39.86
CA GLU A 67 -22.78 -20.29 -40.05
C GLU A 67 -23.68 -20.43 -41.29
N ALA A 68 -24.67 -19.55 -41.44
CA ALA A 68 -25.56 -19.50 -42.60
C ALA A 68 -24.81 -19.29 -43.94
N ARG A 69 -23.64 -18.64 -43.90
CA ARG A 69 -22.79 -18.40 -45.08
C ARG A 69 -21.67 -19.44 -45.24
N GLY A 70 -21.60 -20.45 -44.37
CA GLY A 70 -20.51 -21.44 -44.35
C GLY A 70 -19.14 -20.84 -43.97
N ALA A 71 -19.11 -19.65 -43.37
CA ALA A 71 -17.88 -18.91 -43.02
C ALA A 71 -17.36 -19.30 -41.62
N THR A 72 -17.21 -20.60 -41.35
CA THR A 72 -16.80 -21.17 -40.04
C THR A 72 -15.31 -21.56 -39.99
N GLY A 73 -14.57 -21.30 -41.06
CA GLY A 73 -13.15 -21.62 -41.18
C GLY A 73 -12.20 -20.69 -40.43
N ILE A 74 -10.92 -20.75 -40.78
CA ILE A 74 -9.86 -19.91 -40.22
C ILE A 74 -9.84 -18.52 -40.85
N ILE A 75 -9.35 -17.53 -40.11
CA ILE A 75 -8.96 -16.25 -40.71
C ILE A 75 -7.68 -16.47 -41.52
N LEU A 76 -7.73 -16.24 -42.82
CA LEU A 76 -6.61 -16.47 -43.74
C LEU A 76 -5.32 -15.73 -43.36
N MET A 77 -5.42 -14.54 -42.76
CA MET A 77 -4.26 -13.73 -42.38
C MET A 77 -3.60 -14.15 -41.05
N THR A 78 -4.36 -14.71 -40.11
CA THR A 78 -3.85 -15.05 -38.77
C THR A 78 -3.78 -16.56 -38.52
N GLY A 79 -4.38 -17.37 -39.39
CA GLY A 79 -4.53 -18.81 -39.21
C GLY A 79 -5.48 -19.21 -38.07
N GLN A 80 -6.10 -18.25 -37.38
CA GLN A 80 -6.88 -18.51 -36.17
C GLN A 80 -8.29 -19.02 -36.49
N PRO A 81 -8.79 -20.04 -35.76
CA PRO A 81 -10.14 -20.58 -35.94
C PRO A 81 -11.18 -19.67 -35.26
N HIS A 82 -11.47 -18.53 -35.87
CA HIS A 82 -12.31 -17.47 -35.28
C HIS A 82 -13.69 -17.96 -34.84
N TYR A 83 -14.33 -18.87 -35.58
CA TYR A 83 -15.63 -19.41 -35.15
C TYR A 83 -15.51 -20.17 -33.83
N ALA A 84 -14.53 -21.07 -33.71
CA ALA A 84 -14.30 -21.87 -32.51
C ALA A 84 -13.86 -21.02 -31.31
N MET A 85 -13.08 -19.96 -31.54
CA MET A 85 -12.71 -19.01 -30.49
C MET A 85 -13.93 -18.26 -29.96
N ASN A 86 -14.79 -17.76 -30.86
CA ASN A 86 -16.02 -17.08 -30.47
C ASN A 86 -17.00 -18.02 -29.77
N ASP A 87 -17.12 -19.27 -30.21
CA ASP A 87 -17.99 -20.26 -29.55
C ASP A 87 -17.47 -20.58 -28.13
N PHE A 88 -16.15 -20.74 -27.98
CA PHE A 88 -15.55 -20.88 -26.65
C PHE A 88 -15.82 -19.66 -25.76
N TYR A 89 -15.59 -18.45 -26.29
CA TYR A 89 -15.85 -17.19 -25.59
C TYR A 89 -17.32 -17.07 -25.16
N TYR A 90 -18.25 -17.35 -26.08
CA TYR A 90 -19.68 -17.30 -25.80
C TYR A 90 -20.07 -18.29 -24.69
N ASN A 91 -19.64 -19.55 -24.83
CA ASN A 91 -19.99 -20.61 -23.90
C ASN A 91 -19.41 -20.40 -22.50
N ILE A 92 -18.18 -19.88 -22.40
CA ILE A 92 -17.55 -19.66 -21.09
C ILE A 92 -18.16 -18.45 -20.37
N HIS A 93 -18.37 -17.34 -21.08
CA HIS A 93 -18.95 -16.11 -20.50
C HIS A 93 -20.42 -16.28 -20.15
N LYS A 94 -21.20 -17.01 -20.95
CA LYS A 94 -22.58 -17.38 -20.59
C LYS A 94 -22.63 -18.16 -19.26
N LYS A 95 -21.72 -19.13 -19.09
CA LYS A 95 -21.59 -19.87 -17.82
C LYS A 95 -21.15 -18.98 -16.66
N MET A 96 -20.30 -17.98 -16.91
CA MET A 96 -19.90 -17.00 -15.89
C MET A 96 -21.09 -16.13 -15.46
N ILE A 97 -21.91 -15.64 -16.40
CA ILE A 97 -23.15 -14.90 -16.07
C ILE A 97 -24.05 -15.76 -15.19
N THR A 98 -24.32 -17.01 -15.59
CA THR A 98 -25.14 -17.91 -14.77
C THR A 98 -24.54 -18.15 -13.39
N ALA A 99 -23.22 -18.40 -13.29
CA ALA A 99 -22.57 -18.58 -12.00
C ALA A 99 -22.62 -17.32 -11.11
N TYR A 100 -22.56 -16.13 -11.72
CA TYR A 100 -22.71 -14.86 -11.02
C TYR A 100 -24.13 -14.66 -10.49
N GLU A 101 -25.15 -14.91 -11.33
CA GLU A 101 -26.57 -14.82 -10.96
C GLU A 101 -26.95 -15.82 -9.86
N ASP A 102 -26.38 -17.03 -9.93
CA ASP A 102 -26.55 -18.09 -8.92
C ASP A 102 -25.78 -17.82 -7.61
N ASN A 103 -24.96 -16.76 -7.55
CA ASN A 103 -24.00 -16.48 -6.47
C ASN A 103 -22.99 -17.62 -6.22
N ASP A 104 -22.73 -18.47 -7.22
CA ASP A 104 -21.69 -19.49 -7.18
C ASP A 104 -20.35 -18.89 -7.64
N PHE A 105 -19.76 -18.08 -6.76
CA PHE A 105 -18.52 -17.38 -7.07
C PHE A 105 -17.31 -18.33 -7.21
N LYS A 106 -17.38 -19.54 -6.66
CA LYS A 106 -16.34 -20.56 -6.82
C LYS A 106 -16.34 -21.08 -8.26
N ARG A 107 -17.53 -21.36 -8.82
CA ARG A 107 -17.69 -21.66 -10.24
C ARG A 107 -17.36 -20.47 -11.13
N PHE A 108 -17.72 -19.26 -10.74
CA PHE A 108 -17.36 -18.05 -11.48
C PHE A 108 -15.84 -17.91 -11.63
N ILE A 109 -15.09 -18.00 -10.52
CA ILE A 109 -13.62 -17.92 -10.56
C ILE A 109 -13.03 -19.09 -11.35
N SER A 110 -13.53 -20.32 -11.21
CA SER A 110 -12.96 -21.45 -11.96
C SER A 110 -13.12 -21.29 -13.48
N LEU A 111 -14.26 -20.78 -13.93
CA LEU A 111 -14.50 -20.44 -15.33
C LEU A 111 -13.56 -19.31 -15.79
N ARG A 112 -13.38 -18.28 -14.97
CA ARG A 112 -12.51 -17.14 -15.29
C ARG A 112 -11.04 -17.54 -15.35
N THR A 113 -10.56 -18.37 -14.42
CA THR A 113 -9.23 -18.97 -14.48
C THR A 113 -9.06 -19.77 -15.76
N HIS A 114 -10.02 -20.63 -16.11
CA HIS A 114 -9.95 -21.43 -17.32
C HIS A 114 -9.92 -20.58 -18.60
N TYR A 115 -10.62 -19.44 -18.61
CA TYR A 115 -10.57 -18.48 -19.71
C TYR A 115 -9.16 -17.93 -19.91
N TYR A 116 -8.51 -17.47 -18.83
CA TYR A 116 -7.17 -16.90 -18.88
C TYR A 116 -6.07 -17.92 -19.14
N GLU A 117 -6.16 -19.13 -18.58
CA GLU A 117 -5.18 -20.21 -18.81
C GLU A 117 -5.18 -20.68 -20.27
N ARG A 118 -6.37 -20.74 -20.90
CA ARG A 118 -6.48 -21.24 -22.27
C ARG A 118 -5.87 -20.28 -23.29
N ASP A 119 -5.97 -18.98 -23.06
CA ASP A 119 -5.45 -17.97 -23.97
C ASP A 119 -4.94 -16.75 -23.20
N MET A 120 -3.66 -16.81 -22.84
CA MET A 120 -2.94 -15.71 -22.21
C MET A 120 -3.02 -14.41 -23.02
N ASN A 121 -3.15 -14.48 -24.36
CA ASN A 121 -3.23 -13.28 -25.18
C ASN A 121 -4.49 -12.48 -24.91
N ASN A 122 -5.59 -13.10 -24.49
CA ASN A 122 -6.80 -12.37 -24.10
C ASN A 122 -6.56 -11.51 -22.87
N PHE A 123 -5.92 -12.08 -21.83
CA PHE A 123 -5.51 -11.32 -20.66
C PHE A 123 -4.57 -10.17 -21.04
N PHE A 124 -3.60 -10.43 -21.93
CA PHE A 124 -2.68 -9.40 -22.38
C PHE A 124 -3.41 -8.29 -23.14
N ASN A 125 -4.30 -8.63 -24.07
CA ASN A 125 -5.04 -7.64 -24.84
C ASN A 125 -5.96 -6.78 -23.96
N GLU A 126 -6.59 -7.38 -22.95
CA GLU A 126 -7.41 -6.67 -21.96
C GLU A 126 -6.58 -5.69 -21.11
N GLN A 127 -5.40 -6.12 -20.65
CA GLN A 127 -4.61 -5.35 -19.69
C GLN A 127 -3.56 -4.41 -20.31
N ILE A 128 -3.11 -4.66 -21.53
CA ILE A 128 -2.00 -3.92 -22.14
C ILE A 128 -2.35 -2.45 -22.38
N GLN A 129 -3.62 -2.13 -22.61
CA GLN A 129 -4.10 -0.74 -22.74
C GLN A 129 -3.94 0.04 -21.43
N ASN A 130 -4.10 -0.64 -20.29
CA ASN A 130 -3.92 -0.04 -18.96
C ASN A 130 -2.45 0.14 -18.57
N ILE A 131 -1.54 -0.59 -19.23
CA ILE A 131 -0.11 -0.66 -18.88
C ILE A 131 0.78 -0.05 -19.98
N THR A 132 0.21 0.57 -21.01
CA THR A 132 0.97 1.10 -22.16
C THR A 132 1.97 2.20 -21.78
N GLN A 133 1.73 2.92 -20.68
CA GLN A 133 2.63 3.96 -20.15
C GLN A 133 3.77 3.39 -19.28
N SER A 134 3.78 2.08 -19.02
CA SER A 134 4.88 1.44 -18.30
C SER A 134 6.16 1.46 -19.16
N PRO A 135 7.34 1.71 -18.55
CA PRO A 135 8.62 1.51 -19.23
C PRO A 135 8.85 0.07 -19.71
N PHE A 136 8.19 -0.92 -19.10
CA PHE A 136 8.35 -2.34 -19.41
C PHE A 136 6.99 -3.05 -19.45
N PRO A 137 6.15 -2.77 -20.47
CA PRO A 137 4.74 -3.15 -20.46
C PRO A 137 4.53 -4.67 -20.50
N ILE A 138 5.28 -5.40 -21.33
CA ILE A 138 5.18 -6.87 -21.42
C ILE A 138 5.51 -7.50 -20.07
N LYS A 139 6.60 -7.05 -19.43
CA LYS A 139 7.04 -7.57 -18.12
C LYS A 139 5.97 -7.34 -17.05
N ASP A 140 5.37 -6.16 -17.02
CA ASP A 140 4.36 -5.79 -16.02
C ASP A 140 3.03 -6.52 -16.25
N VAL A 141 2.63 -6.74 -17.51
CA VAL A 141 1.44 -7.56 -17.83
C VAL A 141 1.67 -9.03 -17.44
N THR A 142 2.83 -9.61 -17.74
CA THR A 142 3.17 -10.99 -17.33
C THR A 142 3.16 -11.12 -15.81
N HIS A 143 3.70 -10.14 -15.10
CA HIS A 143 3.68 -10.10 -13.64
C HIS A 143 2.26 -10.07 -13.08
N LEU A 144 1.40 -9.20 -13.62
CA LEU A 144 0.00 -9.11 -13.24
C LEU A 144 -0.77 -10.40 -13.56
N TYR A 145 -0.47 -11.04 -14.69
CA TYR A 145 -1.05 -12.33 -15.09
C TYR A 145 -0.72 -13.42 -14.07
N ASN A 146 0.57 -13.59 -13.73
CA ASN A 146 1.02 -14.59 -12.75
C ASN A 146 0.40 -14.35 -11.37
N GLN A 147 0.39 -13.09 -10.90
CA GLN A 147 -0.27 -12.73 -9.64
C GLN A 147 -1.77 -13.05 -9.68
N THR A 148 -2.45 -12.80 -10.79
CA THR A 148 -3.89 -13.05 -10.93
C THR A 148 -4.21 -14.54 -10.94
N LEU A 149 -3.46 -15.35 -11.69
CA LEU A 149 -3.65 -16.80 -11.69
C LEU A 149 -3.43 -17.42 -10.32
N LEU A 150 -2.33 -17.07 -9.63
CA LEU A 150 -2.04 -17.61 -8.30
C LEU A 150 -3.09 -17.18 -7.27
N ARG A 151 -3.57 -15.94 -7.37
CA ARG A 151 -4.66 -15.45 -6.54
C ARG A 151 -5.95 -16.25 -6.76
N TYR A 152 -6.34 -16.45 -8.01
CA TYR A 152 -7.53 -17.23 -8.35
C TYR A 152 -7.41 -18.70 -7.95
N GLN A 153 -6.28 -19.33 -8.22
CA GLN A 153 -6.01 -20.69 -7.80
C GLN A 153 -6.08 -20.81 -6.27
N GLY A 154 -5.51 -19.83 -5.56
CA GLY A 154 -5.62 -19.74 -4.11
C GLY A 154 -7.07 -19.60 -3.64
N TYR A 155 -7.92 -18.82 -4.32
CA TYR A 155 -9.36 -18.72 -4.00
C TYR A 155 -10.10 -20.05 -4.21
N LEU A 156 -9.75 -20.81 -5.24
CA LEU A 156 -10.38 -22.10 -5.53
C LEU A 156 -9.98 -23.18 -4.51
N ASN A 157 -8.74 -23.10 -4.01
CA ASN A 157 -8.18 -24.03 -3.03
C ASN A 157 -8.51 -23.66 -1.58
N ALA A 158 -8.99 -22.45 -1.32
CA ALA A 158 -9.29 -22.01 0.03
C ALA A 158 -10.61 -22.57 0.57
N ASP A 159 -10.66 -22.77 1.89
CA ASP A 159 -11.80 -23.34 2.60
C ASP A 159 -12.78 -22.27 3.14
N PHE A 160 -12.61 -20.99 2.78
CA PHE A 160 -13.51 -19.91 3.18
C PHE A 160 -14.62 -19.66 2.13
N PRO A 161 -15.79 -19.14 2.54
CA PRO A 161 -16.86 -18.81 1.61
C PRO A 161 -16.44 -17.66 0.68
N LEU A 162 -16.45 -17.92 -0.63
CA LEU A 162 -16.09 -16.94 -1.64
C LEU A 162 -17.29 -16.05 -1.95
N THR A 163 -17.17 -14.75 -1.70
CA THR A 163 -18.17 -13.74 -2.05
C THR A 163 -17.66 -12.86 -3.18
N TYR A 164 -18.56 -12.16 -3.87
CA TYR A 164 -18.15 -11.24 -4.93
C TYR A 164 -17.21 -10.13 -4.43
N ALA A 165 -17.40 -9.65 -3.20
CA ALA A 165 -16.51 -8.66 -2.59
C ALA A 165 -15.07 -9.18 -2.41
N VAL A 166 -14.89 -10.49 -2.20
CA VAL A 166 -13.56 -11.11 -2.18
C VAL A 166 -12.95 -11.14 -3.58
N VAL A 167 -13.75 -11.48 -4.59
CA VAL A 167 -13.35 -11.51 -6.00
C VAL A 167 -12.90 -10.12 -6.47
N GLU A 168 -13.68 -9.08 -6.19
CA GLU A 168 -13.31 -7.69 -6.50
C GLU A 168 -12.20 -7.13 -5.60
N GLN A 169 -11.77 -7.86 -4.58
CA GLN A 169 -10.77 -7.45 -3.60
C GLN A 169 -11.17 -6.21 -2.76
N LYS A 170 -12.47 -6.05 -2.51
CA LYS A 170 -13.06 -4.91 -1.77
C LYS A 170 -13.36 -5.21 -0.30
N THR A 171 -13.11 -6.43 0.17
CA THR A 171 -13.27 -6.74 1.61
C THR A 171 -12.39 -5.82 2.47
N ALA A 172 -12.75 -5.65 3.75
CA ALA A 172 -12.01 -4.76 4.65
C ALA A 172 -10.51 -5.10 4.73
N LEU A 173 -10.17 -6.39 4.86
CA LEU A 173 -8.78 -6.84 4.91
C LEU A 173 -8.06 -6.63 3.57
N GLN A 174 -8.65 -6.99 2.43
CA GLN A 174 -8.02 -6.77 1.12
C GLN A 174 -7.83 -5.30 0.80
N THR A 175 -8.76 -4.43 1.21
CA THR A 175 -8.64 -2.98 1.05
C THR A 175 -7.45 -2.43 1.85
N ILE A 176 -7.21 -2.92 3.07
CA ILE A 176 -6.03 -2.51 3.86
C ILE A 176 -4.75 -3.03 3.23
N HIS A 177 -4.74 -4.27 2.75
CA HIS A 177 -3.61 -4.81 1.99
C HIS A 177 -3.27 -3.92 0.79
N ASN A 178 -4.28 -3.56 -0.02
CA ASN A 178 -4.12 -2.70 -1.19
C ASN A 178 -3.70 -1.26 -0.78
N PHE A 179 -4.18 -0.76 0.36
CA PHE A 179 -3.74 0.53 0.92
C PHE A 179 -2.25 0.52 1.28
N LEU A 180 -1.75 -0.58 1.87
CA LEU A 180 -0.33 -0.74 2.23
C LEU A 180 0.57 -0.97 1.02
N LEU A 181 0.06 -1.57 -0.06
CA LEU A 181 0.78 -1.66 -1.34
C LEU A 181 0.79 -0.35 -2.12
N GLY A 182 -0.23 0.47 -1.94
CA GLY A 182 -0.42 1.72 -2.66
C GLY A 182 0.44 2.89 -2.17
N PRO A 183 0.39 4.03 -2.88
CA PRO A 183 1.04 5.28 -2.44
C PRO A 183 0.41 5.86 -1.17
N ALA A 184 -0.78 5.39 -0.78
CA ALA A 184 -1.45 5.84 0.43
C ALA A 184 -0.66 5.52 1.72
N ILE A 185 0.30 4.60 1.68
CA ILE A 185 1.25 4.33 2.77
C ILE A 185 2.04 5.59 3.20
N PHE A 186 2.31 6.52 2.27
CA PHE A 186 2.97 7.79 2.59
C PHE A 186 2.12 8.68 3.51
N LEU A 187 0.79 8.51 3.51
CA LEU A 187 -0.10 9.21 4.43
C LEU A 187 0.17 8.80 5.88
N ILE A 188 0.44 7.52 6.16
CA ILE A 188 0.78 7.05 7.52
C ILE A 188 2.04 7.78 8.02
N MET A 189 3.09 7.81 7.21
CA MET A 189 4.35 8.49 7.55
C MET A 189 4.15 10.01 7.66
N PHE A 190 3.35 10.60 6.77
CA PHE A 190 3.00 12.01 6.84
C PHE A 190 2.26 12.37 8.13
N CYS A 191 1.39 11.49 8.65
CA CYS A 191 0.75 11.68 9.96
C CYS A 191 1.78 11.78 11.08
N ALA A 192 2.79 10.90 11.09
CA ALA A 192 3.88 10.96 12.06
C ALA A 192 4.65 12.28 11.97
N ILE A 193 4.93 12.76 10.75
CA ILE A 193 5.57 14.06 10.52
C ILE A 193 4.68 15.19 11.05
N TYR A 194 3.41 15.21 10.65
CA TYR A 194 2.48 16.30 10.96
C TYR A 194 2.23 16.44 12.47
N PHE A 195 2.02 15.32 13.18
CA PHE A 195 1.80 15.35 14.63
C PHE A 195 3.06 15.71 15.41
N SER A 196 4.25 15.43 14.88
CA SER A 196 5.51 15.68 15.61
C SER A 196 6.23 16.99 15.24
N CYS A 197 5.83 17.69 14.17
CA CYS A 197 6.54 18.88 13.67
C CYS A 197 6.60 20.07 14.65
N ASP A 198 5.65 20.18 15.58
CA ASP A 198 5.53 21.27 16.56
C ASP A 198 5.91 20.85 17.99
N VAL A 199 6.28 19.58 18.21
CA VAL A 199 6.50 18.99 19.54
C VAL A 199 7.54 19.75 20.37
N LEU A 200 8.59 20.29 19.72
CA LEU A 200 9.59 21.15 20.35
C LEU A 200 9.34 22.65 20.14
N VAL A 201 8.75 23.06 19.02
CA VAL A 201 8.60 24.47 18.69
C VAL A 201 7.54 25.14 19.56
N ARG A 202 6.46 24.43 19.88
CA ARG A 202 5.36 24.91 20.75
C ARG A 202 5.84 25.35 22.14
N ASP A 203 6.90 24.72 22.63
CA ASP A 203 7.46 25.00 23.94
C ASP A 203 8.07 26.40 24.05
N LYS A 204 8.41 27.03 22.92
CA LYS A 204 8.94 28.40 22.90
C LYS A 204 7.92 29.44 23.37
N TYR A 205 6.64 29.13 23.35
CA TYR A 205 5.59 30.03 23.84
C TYR A 205 5.47 30.01 25.37
N ASN A 206 5.91 28.93 26.03
CA ASN A 206 5.82 28.74 27.49
C ASN A 206 7.21 28.53 28.11
N GLN A 207 8.15 29.44 27.83
CA GLN A 207 9.57 29.28 28.18
C GLN A 207 9.82 29.14 29.69
N THR A 208 9.06 29.86 30.51
CA THR A 208 9.26 29.95 31.97
C THR A 208 9.01 28.62 32.68
N VAL A 209 7.94 27.91 32.30
CA VAL A 209 7.55 26.61 32.89
C VAL A 209 8.58 25.53 32.54
N LEU A 210 9.05 25.54 31.29
CA LEU A 210 9.92 24.48 30.79
C LEU A 210 11.37 24.68 31.20
N GLN A 211 11.88 25.92 31.27
CA GLN A 211 13.26 26.20 31.68
C GLN A 211 13.56 25.80 33.13
N GLY A 212 12.60 25.97 34.05
CA GLY A 212 12.75 25.65 35.48
C GLY A 212 12.79 24.16 35.83
N MET A 213 12.43 23.26 34.91
CA MET A 213 12.43 21.82 35.21
C MET A 213 13.86 21.23 35.34
N PRO A 214 14.19 20.52 36.43
CA PRO A 214 15.49 19.89 36.68
C PRO A 214 15.63 18.56 35.92
N ILE A 215 15.37 18.58 34.61
CA ILE A 215 15.47 17.42 33.72
C ILE A 215 16.53 17.72 32.67
N SER A 216 17.42 16.75 32.40
CA SER A 216 18.42 16.89 31.35
C SER A 216 17.74 17.08 29.99
N TRP A 217 18.33 17.93 29.14
CA TRP A 217 17.76 18.30 27.84
C TRP A 217 17.44 17.08 26.98
N TYR A 218 18.41 16.17 26.85
CA TYR A 218 18.26 14.92 26.11
C TYR A 218 17.14 14.01 26.67
N ARG A 219 16.99 13.93 28.01
CA ARG A 219 15.89 13.16 28.62
C ARG A 219 14.52 13.79 28.35
N MET A 220 14.46 15.12 28.24
CA MET A 220 13.23 15.83 27.87
C MET A 220 12.85 15.57 26.40
N LEU A 221 13.83 15.55 25.49
CA LEU A 221 13.63 15.17 24.09
C LEU A 221 13.05 13.76 23.98
N ASN A 222 13.64 12.78 24.68
CA ASN A 222 13.15 11.40 24.70
C ASN A 222 11.72 11.27 25.26
N GLY A 223 11.39 12.02 26.32
CA GLY A 223 10.03 12.03 26.86
C GLY A 223 9.00 12.53 25.85
N LYS A 224 9.35 13.57 25.09
CA LYS A 224 8.52 14.09 24.00
C LYS A 224 8.39 13.11 22.84
N THR A 225 9.47 12.43 22.45
CA THR A 225 9.43 11.36 21.44
C THR A 225 8.42 10.29 21.83
N ILE A 226 8.49 9.79 23.07
CA ILE A 226 7.62 8.73 23.57
C ILE A 226 6.15 9.16 23.48
N VAL A 227 5.83 10.38 23.91
CA VAL A 227 4.45 10.89 23.84
C VAL A 227 3.98 11.04 22.41
N ALA A 228 4.78 11.63 21.53
CA ALA A 228 4.43 11.79 20.12
C ALA A 228 4.25 10.44 19.41
N PHE A 229 5.09 9.46 19.75
CA PHE A 229 5.04 8.11 19.23
C PHE A 229 3.73 7.40 19.61
N PHE A 230 3.43 7.30 20.90
CA PHE A 230 2.19 6.66 21.36
C PHE A 230 0.94 7.42 20.88
N TYR A 231 0.97 8.75 20.90
CA TYR A 231 -0.15 9.55 20.37
C TYR A 231 -0.42 9.24 18.90
N THR A 232 0.62 9.24 18.07
CA THR A 232 0.50 8.93 16.63
C THR A 232 -0.02 7.52 16.41
N LEU A 233 0.52 6.51 17.12
CA LEU A 233 0.05 5.14 17.00
C LEU A 233 -1.42 4.98 17.43
N VAL A 234 -1.84 5.59 18.54
CA VAL A 234 -3.24 5.53 18.98
C VAL A 234 -4.17 6.14 17.94
N VAL A 235 -3.83 7.30 17.38
CA VAL A 235 -4.63 7.94 16.34
C VAL A 235 -4.73 7.06 15.09
N LEU A 236 -3.61 6.52 14.62
CA LEU A 236 -3.58 5.63 13.45
C LEU A 236 -4.41 4.36 13.70
N SER A 237 -4.27 3.72 14.86
CA SER A 237 -5.05 2.53 15.22
C SER A 237 -6.54 2.83 15.28
N LEU A 238 -6.95 3.97 15.85
CA LEU A 238 -8.37 4.37 15.89
C LEU A 238 -8.95 4.59 14.48
N LEU A 239 -8.21 5.27 13.60
CA LEU A 239 -8.62 5.46 12.21
C LEU A 239 -8.70 4.13 11.45
N LEU A 240 -7.74 3.22 11.68
CA LEU A 240 -7.73 1.90 11.07
C LEU A 240 -8.92 1.05 11.54
N ILE A 241 -9.19 1.02 12.84
CA ILE A 241 -10.35 0.30 13.41
C ILE A 241 -11.66 0.87 12.84
N LEU A 242 -11.77 2.20 12.76
CA LEU A 242 -12.93 2.86 12.17
C LEU A 242 -13.10 2.49 10.69
N GLY A 243 -12.01 2.48 9.92
CA GLY A 243 -12.00 2.07 8.52
C GLY A 243 -12.43 0.62 8.34
N ILE A 244 -11.86 -0.31 9.12
CA ILE A 244 -12.27 -1.72 9.13
C ILE A 244 -13.75 -1.83 9.43
N PHE A 245 -14.25 -1.13 10.44
CA PHE A 245 -15.65 -1.19 10.83
C PHE A 245 -16.59 -0.76 9.70
N ILE A 246 -16.33 0.37 9.05
CA ILE A 246 -17.13 0.87 7.93
C ILE A 246 -17.08 -0.09 6.75
N LEU A 247 -15.89 -0.54 6.35
CA LEU A 247 -15.70 -1.47 5.23
C LEU A 247 -16.33 -2.84 5.49
N SER A 248 -16.26 -3.31 6.74
CA SER A 248 -16.85 -4.60 7.14
C SER A 248 -18.37 -4.60 7.01
N ILE A 249 -19.02 -3.47 7.26
CA ILE A 249 -20.48 -3.32 7.07
C ILE A 249 -20.84 -3.35 5.59
N GLN A 250 -20.01 -2.79 4.71
CA GLN A 250 -20.31 -2.67 3.28
C GLN A 250 -19.94 -3.91 2.46
N PHE A 251 -18.72 -4.42 2.66
CA PHE A 251 -18.12 -5.45 1.81
C PHE A 251 -17.75 -6.73 2.58
N GLY A 252 -18.02 -6.77 3.89
CA GLY A 252 -17.57 -7.84 4.77
C GLY A 252 -16.11 -7.68 5.21
N ILE A 253 -15.75 -8.39 6.29
CA ILE A 253 -14.39 -8.36 6.85
C ILE A 253 -13.38 -8.99 5.87
N GLY A 254 -13.75 -10.12 5.25
CA GLY A 254 -12.85 -11.00 4.50
C GLY A 254 -12.28 -12.13 5.38
N SER A 255 -11.34 -12.89 4.84
CA SER A 255 -10.63 -13.96 5.55
C SER A 255 -9.14 -13.65 5.69
N LEU A 256 -8.54 -14.04 6.82
CA LEU A 256 -7.10 -13.96 7.06
C LEU A 256 -6.29 -15.00 6.25
N GLU A 257 -6.98 -15.98 5.68
CA GLU A 257 -6.41 -17.03 4.81
C GLU A 257 -6.43 -16.63 3.33
N ILE A 258 -6.87 -15.40 3.01
CA ILE A 258 -6.87 -14.90 1.64
C ILE A 258 -5.44 -15.02 1.07
N PRO A 259 -5.26 -15.70 -0.08
CA PRO A 259 -3.97 -15.86 -0.72
C PRO A 259 -3.46 -14.52 -1.26
N VAL A 260 -2.20 -14.23 -0.98
CA VAL A 260 -1.45 -13.09 -1.48
C VAL A 260 -0.24 -13.63 -2.24
N PRO A 261 -0.19 -13.45 -3.57
CA PRO A 261 1.01 -13.77 -4.34
C PRO A 261 2.17 -12.87 -3.93
N ILE A 262 3.34 -13.47 -3.71
CA ILE A 262 4.59 -12.78 -3.42
C ILE A 262 5.65 -13.16 -4.45
N LYS A 263 6.50 -12.22 -4.84
CA LYS A 263 7.65 -12.52 -5.69
C LYS A 263 8.84 -12.94 -4.83
N VAL A 264 9.40 -14.11 -5.12
CA VAL A 264 10.63 -14.63 -4.49
C VAL A 264 11.87 -14.13 -5.23
N GLU A 265 13.03 -14.26 -4.60
CA GLU A 265 14.35 -13.87 -5.11
C GLU A 265 14.79 -14.79 -6.27
N ASN A 266 14.37 -14.48 -7.50
CA ASN A 266 14.95 -14.99 -8.76
C ASN A 266 14.72 -13.98 -9.92
N TRP A 267 15.40 -14.20 -11.06
CA TRP A 267 15.54 -13.27 -12.20
C TRP A 267 14.77 -13.64 -13.48
N ASP A 268 14.23 -14.84 -13.60
CA ASP A 268 13.61 -15.38 -14.81
C ASP A 268 12.14 -14.93 -14.96
N PHE A 269 11.53 -14.31 -13.94
CA PHE A 269 10.17 -13.77 -13.91
C PHE A 269 9.09 -14.77 -14.33
N THR A 270 9.35 -16.06 -14.14
CA THR A 270 8.44 -17.17 -14.44
C THR A 270 7.46 -17.41 -13.28
N LEU A 271 6.43 -18.23 -13.51
CA LEU A 271 5.44 -18.57 -12.47
C LEU A 271 6.09 -19.22 -11.24
N ASP A 272 7.18 -19.97 -11.43
CA ASP A 272 7.90 -20.68 -10.37
C ASP A 272 8.61 -19.75 -9.37
N GLU A 273 8.73 -18.46 -9.69
CA GLU A 273 9.31 -17.43 -8.81
C GLU A 273 8.29 -16.73 -7.93
N TYR A 274 7.04 -17.19 -7.97
CA TYR A 274 5.98 -16.66 -7.14
C TYR A 274 5.56 -17.71 -6.14
N GLU A 275 5.48 -17.28 -4.89
CA GLU A 275 4.89 -18.06 -3.83
C GLU A 275 3.55 -17.44 -3.44
N VAL A 276 2.71 -18.23 -2.78
CA VAL A 276 1.45 -17.75 -2.20
C VAL A 276 1.60 -17.74 -0.70
N THR A 277 1.47 -16.56 -0.10
CA THR A 277 1.39 -16.39 1.34
C THR A 277 -0.04 -16.04 1.75
N THR A 278 -0.33 -16.02 3.04
CA THR A 278 -1.64 -15.56 3.53
C THR A 278 -1.59 -14.06 3.81
N ILE A 279 -2.74 -13.39 3.66
CA ILE A 279 -2.87 -11.96 4.01
C ILE A 279 -2.51 -11.71 5.49
N ALA A 280 -2.72 -12.68 6.39
CA ALA A 280 -2.27 -12.62 7.77
C ALA A 280 -0.75 -12.50 7.90
N SER A 281 -0.01 -13.34 7.16
CA SER A 281 1.46 -13.30 7.14
C SER A 281 1.97 -11.95 6.60
N PHE A 282 1.36 -11.46 5.52
CA PHE A 282 1.64 -10.12 5.00
C PHE A 282 1.45 -9.02 6.05
N PHE A 283 0.35 -9.04 6.81
CA PHE A 283 0.10 -8.05 7.85
C PHE A 283 1.09 -8.14 9.01
N LEU A 284 1.43 -9.37 9.45
CA LEU A 284 2.43 -9.57 10.51
C LEU A 284 3.80 -9.03 10.12
N ASN A 285 4.22 -9.22 8.87
CA ASN A 285 5.50 -8.68 8.39
C ASN A 285 5.44 -7.16 8.20
N SER A 286 4.32 -6.65 7.67
CA SER A 286 4.13 -5.22 7.40
C SER A 286 3.98 -4.37 8.67
N ILE A 287 3.33 -4.88 9.72
CA ILE A 287 3.03 -4.10 10.93
C ILE A 287 4.29 -3.70 11.70
N ILE A 288 5.39 -4.43 11.53
CA ILE A 288 6.69 -4.15 12.17
C ILE A 288 7.31 -2.86 11.63
N PHE A 289 7.10 -2.55 10.35
CA PHE A 289 7.65 -1.34 9.72
C PHE A 289 7.00 -0.05 10.24
N ILE A 290 5.71 -0.09 10.57
CA ILE A 290 4.95 1.09 11.01
C ILE A 290 5.59 1.76 12.24
N PRO A 291 5.81 1.09 13.39
CA PRO A 291 6.41 1.72 14.55
C PRO A 291 7.86 2.16 14.27
N ILE A 292 8.63 1.42 13.48
CA ILE A 292 10.00 1.78 13.12
C ILE A 292 10.00 3.12 12.35
N LEU A 293 9.18 3.24 11.31
CA LEU A 293 9.09 4.44 10.48
C LEU A 293 8.48 5.63 11.24
N VAL A 294 7.43 5.41 12.03
CA VAL A 294 6.84 6.44 12.89
C VAL A 294 7.90 6.99 13.85
N TYR A 295 8.68 6.11 14.49
CA TYR A 295 9.76 6.53 15.37
C TYR A 295 10.86 7.30 14.63
N LEU A 296 11.30 6.80 13.47
CA LEU A 296 12.30 7.43 12.61
C LEU A 296 11.91 8.87 12.27
N PHE A 297 10.69 9.10 11.77
CA PHE A 297 10.23 10.43 11.38
C PHE A 297 10.03 11.37 12.57
N ILE A 298 9.60 10.87 13.74
CA ILE A 298 9.53 11.68 14.96
C ILE A 298 10.94 12.13 15.37
N ARG A 299 11.92 11.22 15.33
CA ARG A 299 13.32 11.56 15.67
C ARG A 299 13.93 12.56 14.69
N LEU A 300 13.69 12.36 13.41
CA LEU A 300 14.08 13.31 12.37
C LEU A 300 13.46 14.69 12.62
N ASN A 301 12.16 14.76 12.93
CA ASN A 301 11.48 16.01 13.22
C ASN A 301 12.03 16.73 14.46
N ILE A 302 12.36 15.99 15.52
CA ILE A 302 13.00 16.56 16.71
C ILE A 302 14.37 17.14 16.35
N LEU A 303 15.17 16.41 15.56
CA LEU A 303 16.47 16.88 15.09
C LEU A 303 16.32 18.18 14.28
N LEU A 304 15.44 18.21 13.29
CA LEU A 304 15.19 19.38 12.45
C LEU A 304 14.60 20.55 13.25
N SER A 305 13.77 20.27 14.25
CA SER A 305 13.22 21.29 15.14
C SER A 305 14.29 22.00 15.96
N LEU A 306 15.36 21.29 16.35
CA LEU A 306 16.51 21.91 17.03
C LEU A 306 17.24 22.91 16.14
N PHE A 307 17.34 22.63 14.83
CA PHE A 307 17.99 23.51 13.86
C PHE A 307 17.12 24.69 13.44
N PHE A 308 15.90 24.44 12.95
CA PHE A 308 15.08 25.48 12.32
C PHE A 308 14.26 26.29 13.32
N LYS A 309 13.93 25.73 14.49
CA LYS A 309 13.08 26.35 15.53
C LYS A 309 11.73 26.90 14.98
N ASN A 310 11.26 26.39 13.84
CA ASN A 310 10.04 26.80 13.14
C ASN A 310 9.30 25.55 12.66
N GLN A 311 8.05 25.40 13.10
CA GLN A 311 7.23 24.20 12.82
C GLN A 311 6.97 24.00 11.32
N TRP A 312 6.82 25.09 10.56
CA TRP A 312 6.49 25.03 9.13
C TRP A 312 7.69 24.60 8.30
N LEU A 313 8.90 25.06 8.66
CA LEU A 313 10.13 24.60 8.02
C LEU A 313 10.41 23.14 8.33
N VAL A 314 10.19 22.71 9.58
CA VAL A 314 10.33 21.29 9.97
C VAL A 314 9.37 20.43 9.16
N LEU A 315 8.09 20.82 9.10
CA LEU A 315 7.08 20.10 8.31
C LEU A 315 7.48 20.03 6.83
N MET A 316 7.89 21.14 6.22
CA MET A 316 8.28 21.21 4.81
C MET A 316 9.46 20.29 4.50
N VAL A 317 10.56 20.43 5.25
CA VAL A 317 11.79 19.65 5.00
C VAL A 317 11.57 18.16 5.22
N SER A 318 10.85 17.78 6.28
CA SER A 318 10.53 16.37 6.52
C SER A 318 9.61 15.77 5.46
N THR A 319 8.68 16.56 4.93
CA THR A 319 7.82 16.12 3.83
C THR A 319 8.62 15.93 2.54
N ILE A 320 9.58 16.81 2.24
CA ILE A 320 10.50 16.63 1.11
C ILE A 320 11.32 15.34 1.28
N LEU A 321 11.82 15.06 2.48
CA LEU A 321 12.55 13.84 2.79
C LEU A 321 11.67 12.57 2.68
N LEU A 322 10.39 12.66 3.03
CA LEU A 322 9.43 11.56 2.85
C LEU A 322 9.30 11.18 1.38
N PHE A 323 9.22 12.18 0.50
CA PHE A 323 9.03 11.98 -0.94
C PHE A 323 10.35 11.95 -1.73
N SER A 324 11.51 11.94 -1.08
CA SER A 324 12.80 12.05 -1.79
C SER A 324 13.08 10.86 -2.70
N GLU A 325 12.48 9.70 -2.42
CA GLU A 325 12.58 8.54 -3.30
C GLU A 325 12.08 8.86 -4.73
N PHE A 326 11.00 9.63 -4.87
CA PHE A 326 10.44 9.98 -6.19
C PHE A 326 11.41 10.78 -7.07
N ILE A 327 12.44 11.40 -6.48
CA ILE A 327 13.42 12.21 -7.21
C ILE A 327 14.41 11.33 -7.98
N TYR A 328 14.78 10.17 -7.42
CA TYR A 328 15.81 9.30 -8.00
C TYR A 328 15.28 7.93 -8.43
N TYR A 329 14.07 7.56 -8.02
CA TYR A 329 13.46 6.28 -8.36
C TYR A 329 13.18 6.20 -9.87
N THR A 330 13.92 5.32 -10.54
CA THR A 330 13.64 4.89 -11.91
C THR A 330 13.74 3.37 -11.97
N ARG A 331 13.00 2.73 -12.88
CA ARG A 331 12.99 1.27 -13.10
C ARG A 331 14.36 0.68 -13.50
N SER A 332 15.33 1.53 -13.82
CA SER A 332 16.70 1.17 -14.20
C SER A 332 17.76 1.58 -13.16
N THR A 333 17.41 2.40 -12.16
CA THR A 333 18.37 2.91 -11.19
C THR A 333 18.59 1.89 -10.10
N ARG A 334 19.73 1.19 -10.16
CA ARG A 334 20.16 0.22 -9.13
C ARG A 334 21.09 0.82 -8.07
N GLU A 335 21.75 1.92 -8.43
CA GLU A 335 22.72 2.61 -7.57
C GLU A 335 22.50 4.12 -7.60
N LEU A 336 22.78 4.77 -6.48
CA LEU A 336 22.78 6.23 -6.31
C LEU A 336 24.10 6.64 -5.67
N PHE A 337 24.87 7.51 -6.33
CA PHE A 337 26.21 7.94 -5.87
C PHE A 337 27.18 6.77 -5.57
N GLY A 338 27.08 5.66 -6.31
CA GLY A 338 27.88 4.45 -6.10
C GLY A 338 27.44 3.59 -4.92
N ILE A 339 26.29 3.89 -4.32
CA ILE A 339 25.67 3.09 -3.26
C ILE A 339 24.44 2.42 -3.85
N GLU A 340 24.36 1.09 -3.72
CA GLU A 340 23.18 0.32 -4.11
C GLU A 340 21.92 0.83 -3.38
N ILE A 341 20.82 1.03 -4.12
CA ILE A 341 19.61 1.65 -3.57
C ILE A 341 18.97 0.83 -2.44
N SER A 342 19.26 -0.47 -2.36
CA SER A 342 18.84 -1.35 -1.26
C SER A 342 19.44 -0.96 0.09
N ASN A 343 20.49 -0.13 0.12
CA ASN A 343 21.07 0.38 1.37
C ASN A 343 20.49 1.73 1.79
N LEU A 344 19.62 2.34 0.98
CA LEU A 344 18.98 3.62 1.29
C LEU A 344 17.69 3.39 2.09
N PRO A 345 17.45 4.14 3.18
CA PRO A 345 16.25 3.96 4.00
C PRO A 345 14.96 4.26 3.24
N GLN A 346 15.00 5.18 2.28
CA GLN A 346 13.79 5.63 1.58
C GLN A 346 13.20 4.54 0.68
N THR A 347 14.02 3.60 0.20
CA THR A 347 13.58 2.42 -0.56
C THR A 347 12.56 1.59 0.22
N TYR A 348 12.62 1.64 1.56
CA TYR A 348 11.78 0.87 2.48
C TYR A 348 10.58 1.66 3.02
N PHE A 349 10.36 2.89 2.56
CA PHE A 349 9.16 3.67 2.93
C PHE A 349 7.89 3.05 2.34
N GLN A 350 7.99 2.40 1.16
CA GLN A 350 6.94 1.60 0.56
C GLN A 350 6.98 0.14 1.06
N PHE A 351 7.00 -0.05 2.39
CA PHE A 351 7.24 -1.37 2.98
C PHE A 351 6.26 -2.46 2.55
N GLY A 352 4.99 -2.14 2.23
CA GLY A 352 4.06 -3.15 1.70
C GLY A 352 4.58 -3.80 0.41
N LYS A 353 5.13 -2.99 -0.50
CA LYS A 353 5.76 -3.48 -1.74
C LYS A 353 7.06 -4.23 -1.49
N VAL A 354 7.76 -3.92 -0.41
CA VAL A 354 8.98 -4.66 -0.02
C VAL A 354 8.60 -6.05 0.47
N VAL A 355 7.56 -6.15 1.32
CA VAL A 355 7.11 -7.42 1.89
C VAL A 355 6.57 -8.37 0.82
N THR A 356 5.88 -7.88 -0.22
CA THR A 356 5.40 -8.73 -1.32
C THR A 356 6.44 -9.03 -2.40
N GLY A 357 7.65 -8.46 -2.31
CA GLY A 357 8.65 -8.56 -3.38
C GLY A 357 8.36 -7.69 -4.60
N GLU A 358 7.28 -6.91 -4.58
CA GLU A 358 6.92 -5.95 -5.64
C GLU A 358 8.07 -4.93 -5.86
N LYS A 359 8.69 -4.43 -4.80
CA LYS A 359 9.78 -3.45 -4.93
C LYS A 359 11.00 -4.04 -5.64
N ASN A 360 11.35 -5.29 -5.32
CA ASN A 360 12.37 -6.06 -6.02
C ASN A 360 11.99 -6.22 -7.50
N PHE A 361 10.75 -6.63 -7.80
CA PHE A 361 10.24 -6.73 -9.16
C PHE A 361 10.39 -5.43 -9.96
N LEU A 362 9.97 -4.29 -9.39
CA LEU A 362 9.98 -3.01 -10.08
C LEU A 362 11.42 -2.51 -10.36
N VAL A 363 12.35 -2.74 -9.43
CA VAL A 363 13.74 -2.24 -9.52
C VAL A 363 14.70 -3.23 -10.19
N ASN A 364 14.36 -4.53 -10.25
CA ASN A 364 15.24 -5.63 -10.65
C ASN A 364 16.46 -5.75 -9.73
N LEU A 365 16.20 -5.87 -8.43
CA LEU A 365 17.25 -5.91 -7.42
C LEU A 365 16.84 -6.79 -6.24
N GLU A 366 17.42 -7.99 -6.20
CA GLU A 366 17.07 -9.05 -5.24
C GLU A 366 17.45 -8.72 -3.82
N THR A 367 18.43 -7.83 -3.64
CA THR A 367 18.87 -7.44 -2.31
C THR A 367 17.83 -6.60 -1.55
N ILE A 368 16.74 -6.17 -2.19
CA ILE A 368 15.61 -5.51 -1.51
C ILE A 368 14.73 -6.59 -0.87
N THR A 369 14.99 -6.86 0.40
CA THR A 369 14.22 -7.79 1.23
C THR A 369 13.63 -7.09 2.44
N ASP A 370 12.60 -7.68 3.04
CA ASP A 370 11.99 -7.19 4.27
C ASP A 370 13.00 -7.14 5.44
N SER A 371 13.81 -8.19 5.58
CA SER A 371 14.84 -8.34 6.59
C SER A 371 15.94 -7.28 6.45
N LYS A 372 16.42 -7.03 5.22
CA LYS A 372 17.37 -5.94 4.95
C LYS A 372 16.74 -4.58 5.23
N GLY A 373 15.46 -4.41 4.89
CA GLY A 373 14.71 -3.18 5.19
C GLY A 373 14.67 -2.83 6.66
N ILE A 374 14.32 -3.81 7.52
CA ILE A 374 14.34 -3.62 8.97
C ILE A 374 15.74 -3.22 9.45
N LEU A 375 16.78 -3.92 8.97
CA LEU A 375 18.17 -3.63 9.33
C LEU A 375 18.59 -2.20 8.94
N VAL A 376 18.33 -1.78 7.69
CA VAL A 376 18.67 -0.44 7.19
C VAL A 376 17.93 0.64 7.98
N LEU A 377 16.63 0.45 8.25
CA LEU A 377 15.85 1.40 9.04
C LEU A 377 16.34 1.50 10.49
N LEU A 378 16.76 0.39 11.12
CA LEU A 378 17.33 0.42 12.46
C LEU A 378 18.70 1.11 12.50
N LEU A 379 19.58 0.84 11.53
CA LEU A 379 20.87 1.52 11.41
C LEU A 379 20.70 3.03 11.19
N THR A 380 19.72 3.44 10.39
CA THR A 380 19.45 4.86 10.19
C THR A 380 18.86 5.54 11.41
N ILE A 381 18.03 4.85 12.20
CA ILE A 381 17.61 5.32 13.52
C ILE A 381 18.83 5.54 14.43
N ILE A 382 19.76 4.59 14.48
CA ILE A 382 20.99 4.70 15.29
C ILE A 382 21.81 5.91 14.84
N ALA A 383 21.99 6.10 13.53
CA ALA A 383 22.70 7.25 12.98
C ALA A 383 22.03 8.58 13.39
N ILE A 384 20.70 8.68 13.26
CA ILE A 384 19.94 9.86 13.70
C ILE A 384 20.10 10.09 15.21
N GLU A 385 20.08 9.02 16.02
CA GLU A 385 20.21 9.13 17.46
C GLU A 385 21.60 9.64 17.88
N ILE A 386 22.67 9.20 17.21
CA ILE A 386 24.04 9.70 17.42
C ILE A 386 24.10 11.20 17.08
N VAL A 387 23.57 11.60 15.92
CA VAL A 387 23.53 13.00 15.49
C VAL A 387 22.70 13.84 16.46
N LEU A 388 21.54 13.36 16.89
CA LEU A 388 20.65 14.04 17.83
C LEU A 388 21.32 14.19 19.21
N PHE A 389 22.04 13.18 19.69
CA PHE A 389 22.83 13.28 20.91
C PHE A 389 23.90 14.37 20.81
N ALA A 390 24.68 14.38 19.72
CA ALA A 390 25.71 15.40 19.48
C ALA A 390 25.11 16.81 19.40
N VAL A 391 24.04 17.00 18.60
CA VAL A 391 23.35 18.28 18.44
C VAL A 391 22.72 18.73 19.76
N SER A 392 22.18 17.82 20.57
CA SER A 392 21.60 18.16 21.87
C SER A 392 22.63 18.70 22.88
N ARG A 393 23.92 18.37 22.71
CA ARG A 393 25.02 18.94 23.51
C ARG A 393 25.43 20.32 23.03
N ILE A 394 25.33 20.58 21.73
CA ILE A 394 25.68 21.88 21.12
C ILE A 394 24.55 22.91 21.33
N ILE A 395 23.30 22.48 21.15
CA ILE A 395 22.08 23.27 21.32
C ILE A 395 21.44 22.91 22.65
N ASN A 396 22.03 23.45 23.73
CA ASN A 396 21.51 23.28 25.08
C ASN A 396 20.17 24.01 25.25
N LYS A 397 19.39 23.58 26.26
CA LYS A 397 18.08 24.15 26.65
C LYS A 397 18.04 25.69 26.60
N ARG A 398 19.05 26.36 27.19
CA ARG A 398 19.15 27.83 27.18
C ARG A 398 19.28 28.42 25.77
N ARG A 399 20.11 27.83 24.92
CA ARG A 399 20.37 28.28 23.54
C ARG A 399 19.21 27.98 22.59
N PHE A 400 18.41 26.95 22.88
CA PHE A 400 17.21 26.67 22.12
C PHE A 400 16.15 27.77 22.34
N PHE A 401 15.93 28.14 23.61
CA PHE A 401 14.94 29.16 23.99
C PHE A 401 15.41 30.61 23.86
N SER A 402 16.73 30.87 23.78
CA SER A 402 17.23 32.20 23.45
C SER A 402 16.73 32.61 22.04
N LYS A 403 16.33 33.87 21.92
CA LYS A 403 15.75 34.45 20.69
C LYS A 403 16.57 34.11 19.46
#